data_AF-A0A914E1N7-F1
#
_entry.id   AF-A0A914E1N7-F1
#
_cell.length_a   1.000
_cell.length_b   1.000
_cell.length_c   1.000
_cell.angle_alpha   90.00
_cell.angle_beta   90.00
_cell.angle_gamma   90.00
#
_symmetry.space_group_name_H-M   'P 1'
#
loop_
_entity.id
_entity.type
_entity.pdbx_description
1 polymer ?
#
loop_
_entity_poly.entity_id
_entity_poly.type
_entity_poly.pdbx_seq_one_letter_code
_entity_poly.pdbx_strand_id
1 'polypeptide(L)'
;MSDINATGIDPWAALALNPVELTIVGSAYFLLTTICLIAYVTVIWIFATHPIFISHTAYKVMINMGVNDIGMLLTYYLQGAQMIQNSDFGYWPNRLAGGLNTATWCGTMIFTFLLALNRFDVMVGLNFIPPNSHQFYN
;
A
#
# COMPACT_ATOMS: atom_id res chain seq x y z
N MET A 1 -10.41 8.18 32.99
CA MET A 1 -9.28 9.00 33.47
C MET A 1 -9.16 10.14 32.47
N SER A 2 -9.75 11.27 32.84
CA SER A 2 -10.10 12.41 32.01
C SER A 2 -9.49 13.65 32.65
N ASP A 3 -8.27 13.98 32.28
CA ASP A 3 -7.65 15.25 32.69
C ASP A 3 -8.06 16.30 31.66
N ILE A 4 -9.24 16.86 31.91
CA ILE A 4 -9.79 18.04 31.22
C ILE A 4 -8.98 19.23 31.74
N ASN A 5 -8.03 19.68 30.93
CA ASN A 5 -7.21 20.85 31.20
C ASN A 5 -8.09 22.12 31.16
N ALA A 6 -7.85 23.06 32.08
CA ALA A 6 -8.74 24.16 32.46
C ALA A 6 -8.98 25.27 31.40
N THR A 7 -8.62 25.04 30.13
CA THR A 7 -8.82 25.97 29.01
C THR A 7 -10.02 25.61 28.13
N GLY A 8 -10.64 24.43 28.32
CA GLY A 8 -11.73 23.98 27.44
C GLY A 8 -11.32 23.80 25.97
N ILE A 9 -10.01 23.79 25.70
CA ILE A 9 -9.41 23.54 24.39
C ILE A 9 -8.72 22.19 24.48
N ASP A 10 -9.32 21.22 23.82
CA ASP A 10 -8.78 19.91 23.55
C ASP A 10 -7.34 20.05 23.01
N PRO A 11 -6.32 19.40 23.59
CA PRO A 11 -4.93 19.59 23.17
C PRO A 11 -4.67 19.16 21.72
N TRP A 12 -5.55 18.32 21.16
CA TRP A 12 -5.54 17.95 19.73
C TRP A 12 -6.14 19.03 18.82
N ALA A 13 -6.99 19.93 19.34
CA ALA A 13 -7.51 21.07 18.59
C ALA A 13 -6.46 22.18 18.44
N ALA A 14 -5.51 22.30 19.38
CA ALA A 14 -4.34 23.18 19.25
C ALA A 14 -3.31 22.67 18.22
N LEU A 15 -3.37 21.39 17.86
CA LEU A 15 -2.59 20.72 16.81
C LEU A 15 -3.34 20.61 15.48
N ALA A 16 -4.54 21.19 15.39
CA ALA A 16 -5.26 21.28 14.13
C ALA A 16 -4.40 22.15 13.19
N LEU A 17 -3.75 21.48 12.24
CA LEU A 17 -2.99 22.11 11.16
C LEU A 17 -3.85 23.22 10.56
N ASN A 18 -3.22 24.37 10.31
CA ASN A 18 -3.88 25.45 9.61
C ASN A 18 -4.38 24.93 8.25
N PRO A 19 -5.48 25.47 7.70
CA PRO A 19 -6.03 25.01 6.41
C PRO A 19 -4.98 25.05 5.28
N VAL A 20 -4.02 25.97 5.36
CA VAL A 20 -2.89 26.06 4.43
C VAL A 20 -1.95 24.85 4.57
N GLU A 21 -1.63 24.42 5.79
CA GLU A 21 -0.74 23.29 6.03
C GLU A 21 -1.39 21.97 5.61
N LEU A 22 -2.71 21.81 5.85
CA LEU A 22 -3.50 20.67 5.34
C LEU A 22 -3.47 20.60 3.81
N THR A 23 -3.62 21.74 3.14
CA THR A 23 -3.57 21.80 1.67
C THR A 23 -2.19 21.42 1.14
N ILE A 24 -1.11 21.90 1.78
CA ILE A 24 0.26 21.55 1.40
C ILE A 24 0.50 20.05 1.56
N VAL A 25 0.19 19.49 2.73
CA VAL A 25 0.34 18.06 3.01
C VAL A 25 -0.50 17.23 2.05
N GLY A 26 -1.78 17.57 1.88
CA GLY A 26 -2.69 16.89 0.96
C GLY A 26 -2.20 16.91 -0.48
N SER A 27 -1.67 18.03 -0.96
CA SER A 27 -1.10 18.15 -2.30
C SER A 27 0.15 17.29 -2.49
N ALA A 28 1.02 17.22 -1.48
CA ALA A 28 2.20 16.36 -1.51
C ALA A 28 1.80 14.87 -1.55
N TYR A 29 0.83 14.45 -0.75
CA TYR A 29 0.28 13.09 -0.79
C TYR A 29 -0.31 12.78 -2.18
N PHE A 30 -1.08 13.70 -2.75
CA PHE A 30 -1.71 13.51 -4.06
C PHE A 30 -0.67 13.36 -5.19
N LEU A 31 0.36 14.20 -5.21
CA LEU A 31 1.44 14.12 -6.19
C LEU A 31 2.27 12.84 -6.04
N LEU A 32 2.68 12.53 -4.81
CA LEU A 32 3.50 11.34 -4.53
C LEU A 32 2.74 10.06 -4.89
N THR A 33 1.46 9.96 -4.49
CA THR A 33 0.63 8.80 -4.81
C THR A 33 0.42 8.63 -6.31
N THR A 34 0.24 9.72 -7.06
CA THR A 34 0.12 9.68 -8.52
C THR A 34 1.38 9.13 -9.19
N ILE A 35 2.56 9.62 -8.78
CA ILE A 35 3.85 9.15 -9.30
C ILE A 35 4.06 7.67 -8.97
N CYS A 36 3.81 7.26 -7.72
CA CYS A 36 3.93 5.88 -7.29
C CYS A 36 2.96 4.96 -8.05
N LEU A 37 1.71 5.40 -8.27
CA LEU A 37 0.70 4.61 -8.98
C LEU A 37 1.14 4.33 -10.42
N ILE A 38 1.66 5.34 -11.14
CA ILE A 38 2.22 5.16 -12.49
C ILE A 38 3.36 4.14 -12.49
N ALA A 39 4.27 4.23 -11.50
CA ALA A 39 5.38 3.30 -11.37
C ALA A 39 4.90 1.85 -11.11
N TYR A 40 3.98 1.65 -10.17
CA TYR A 40 3.42 0.31 -9.88
C TYR A 40 2.67 -0.28 -11.07
N VAL A 41 1.85 0.52 -11.76
CA VAL A 41 1.15 0.07 -12.97
C VAL A 41 2.15 -0.36 -14.04
N THR A 42 3.23 0.40 -14.23
CA THR A 42 4.29 0.07 -15.19
C THR A 42 5.01 -1.23 -14.83
N VAL A 43 5.33 -1.43 -13.54
CA VAL A 43 5.97 -2.67 -13.06
C VAL A 43 5.07 -3.89 -13.28
N ILE A 44 3.80 -3.78 -12.90
CA ILE A 44 2.82 -4.87 -13.12
C ILE A 44 2.65 -5.15 -14.60
N TRP A 45 2.58 -4.11 -15.43
CA TRP A 45 2.48 -4.24 -16.88
C TRP A 45 3.67 -5.00 -17.49
N ILE A 46 4.90 -4.64 -17.08
CA ILE A 46 6.12 -5.32 -17.54
C ILE A 46 6.09 -6.80 -17.14
N PHE A 47 5.77 -7.10 -15.88
CA PHE A 47 5.71 -8.49 -15.41
C PHE A 47 4.58 -9.30 -16.04
N ALA A 48 3.45 -8.67 -16.36
CA ALA A 48 2.32 -9.33 -17.03
C ALA A 48 2.57 -9.58 -18.52
N THR A 49 3.37 -8.73 -19.19
CA THR A 49 3.61 -8.84 -20.63
C THR A 49 4.68 -9.87 -20.97
N HIS A 50 5.65 -10.10 -20.07
CA HIS A 50 6.78 -10.99 -20.33
C HIS A 50 6.55 -12.40 -19.73
N PRO A 51 6.30 -13.42 -20.57
CA PRO A 51 5.95 -14.78 -20.10
C PRO A 51 7.09 -15.46 -19.32
N ILE A 52 8.34 -15.00 -19.51
CA ILE A 52 9.53 -15.48 -18.78
C ILE A 52 9.39 -15.24 -17.28
N PHE A 53 8.82 -14.10 -16.87
CA PHE A 53 8.66 -13.78 -15.44
C PHE A 53 7.47 -14.53 -14.84
N ILE A 54 6.40 -14.73 -15.61
CA ILE A 54 5.18 -15.43 -15.15
C ILE A 54 5.45 -16.89 -14.76
N SER A 55 6.50 -17.52 -15.28
CA SER A 55 6.80 -18.91 -14.93
C SER A 55 7.25 -19.10 -13.47
N HIS A 56 7.82 -18.07 -12.83
CA HIS A 56 8.31 -18.21 -11.45
C HIS A 56 7.27 -17.73 -10.43
N THR A 57 7.05 -18.55 -9.41
CA THR A 57 6.13 -18.26 -8.30
C THR A 57 6.46 -16.93 -7.60
N ALA A 58 7.74 -16.59 -7.48
CA ALA A 58 8.20 -15.32 -6.90
C ALA A 58 7.62 -14.08 -7.60
N TYR A 59 7.62 -14.08 -8.95
CA TYR A 59 7.07 -12.97 -9.72
C TYR A 59 5.54 -12.91 -9.63
N LYS A 60 4.86 -14.05 -9.52
CA LYS A 60 3.41 -14.07 -9.26
C LYS A 60 3.08 -13.45 -7.90
N VAL A 61 3.87 -13.73 -6.86
CA VAL A 61 3.71 -13.09 -5.55
C VAL A 61 3.98 -11.59 -5.64
N MET A 62 5.03 -11.16 -6.37
CA MET A 62 5.33 -9.75 -6.58
C MET A 62 4.22 -9.00 -7.35
N ILE A 63 3.58 -9.61 -8.33
CA ILE A 63 2.43 -9.02 -9.03
C ILE A 63 1.26 -8.78 -8.06
N ASN A 64 0.92 -9.79 -7.24
CA ASN A 64 -0.17 -9.65 -6.26
C ASN A 64 0.15 -8.60 -5.19
N MET A 65 1.41 -8.52 -4.76
CA MET A 65 1.88 -7.46 -3.88
C MET A 65 1.72 -6.07 -4.52
N GLY A 66 2.09 -5.92 -5.80
CA GLY A 66 1.89 -4.67 -6.53
C GLY A 66 0.42 -4.27 -6.67
N VAL A 67 -0.48 -5.23 -6.93
CA VAL A 67 -1.94 -4.96 -6.96
C VAL A 67 -2.44 -4.49 -5.60
N ASN A 68 -1.95 -5.12 -4.52
CA ASN A 68 -2.27 -4.73 -3.16
C ASN A 68 -1.77 -3.31 -2.82
N ASP A 69 -0.56 -2.95 -3.26
CA ASP A 69 0.01 -1.62 -3.08
C ASP A 69 -0.74 -0.55 -3.90
N ILE A 70 -1.26 -0.88 -5.09
CA ILE A 70 -2.18 0.00 -5.82
C ILE A 70 -3.45 0.26 -5.00
N GLY A 71 -4.03 -0.78 -4.38
CA GLY A 71 -5.18 -0.64 -3.48
C GLY A 71 -4.89 0.33 -2.34
N MET A 72 -3.70 0.25 -1.74
CA MET A 72 -3.26 1.15 -0.68
C MET A 72 -3.09 2.59 -1.18
N LEU A 73 -2.46 2.78 -2.34
CA LEU A 73 -2.29 4.09 -2.97
C LEU A 73 -3.62 4.79 -3.27
N LEU A 74 -4.66 4.05 -3.67
CA LEU A 74 -6.00 4.61 -3.86
C LEU A 74 -6.56 5.21 -2.56
N THR A 75 -6.31 4.58 -1.41
CA THR A 75 -6.76 5.13 -0.12
C THR A 75 -6.00 6.40 0.27
N TYR A 76 -4.70 6.48 -0.02
CA TYR A 76 -3.92 7.69 0.19
C TYR A 76 -4.31 8.82 -0.75
N TYR A 77 -4.69 8.49 -1.98
CA TYR A 77 -5.21 9.46 -2.94
C TYR A 77 -6.51 10.09 -2.42
N LEU A 78 -7.44 9.28 -1.89
CA LEU A 78 -8.66 9.78 -1.26
C LEU A 78 -8.37 10.65 -0.02
N GLN A 79 -7.45 10.23 0.84
CA GLN A 79 -7.04 11.02 2.01
C GLN A 79 -6.41 12.37 1.61
N GLY A 80 -5.54 12.38 0.60
CA GLY A 80 -4.96 13.61 0.06
C GLY A 80 -6.03 14.56 -0.48
N ALA A 81 -7.02 14.04 -1.20
CA ALA A 81 -8.15 14.83 -1.70
C ALA A 81 -9.01 15.43 -0.56
N GLN A 82 -9.23 14.68 0.53
CA GLN A 82 -9.94 15.18 1.71
C GLN A 82 -9.20 16.32 2.40
N MET A 83 -7.87 16.18 2.54
CA MET A 83 -7.03 17.23 3.13
C MET A 83 -7.05 18.52 2.31
N ILE A 84 -7.06 18.42 0.97
CA ILE A 84 -7.14 19.59 0.08
C ILE A 84 -8.51 20.27 0.17
N GLN A 85 -9.59 19.50 0.24
CA GLN A 85 -10.95 20.04 0.32
C GLN A 85 -11.34 20.49 1.73
N ASN A 86 -10.51 20.18 2.73
CA ASN A 86 -10.80 20.41 4.15
C ASN A 86 -12.22 19.96 4.53
N SER A 87 -12.62 18.81 3.98
CA SER A 87 -13.98 18.28 4.08
C SER A 87 -13.94 16.76 4.09
N ASP A 88 -14.82 16.17 4.89
CA ASP A 88 -15.02 14.72 4.91
C ASP A 88 -15.89 14.28 3.74
N PHE A 89 -15.49 13.21 3.04
CA PHE A 89 -16.29 12.60 1.98
C PHE A 89 -17.52 11.82 2.50
N GLY A 90 -17.94 12.09 3.73
CA GLY A 90 -19.03 11.39 4.40
C GLY A 90 -18.62 10.02 4.96
N TYR A 91 -19.57 9.40 5.65
CA TYR A 91 -19.32 8.19 6.45
C TYR A 91 -18.85 6.99 5.63
N TRP A 92 -19.50 6.72 4.49
CA TRP A 92 -19.24 5.51 3.70
C TRP A 92 -17.85 5.51 3.04
N PRO A 93 -17.42 6.57 2.32
CA PRO A 93 -16.08 6.62 1.74
C PRO A 93 -14.97 6.55 2.80
N ASN A 94 -15.13 7.23 3.94
CA ASN A 94 -14.16 7.17 5.04
C ASN A 94 -14.01 5.75 5.60
N ARG A 95 -15.14 5.05 5.79
CA ARG A 95 -15.14 3.68 6.30
C ARG A 95 -14.52 2.69 5.30
N LEU A 96 -14.83 2.85 4.01
CA LEU A 96 -14.23 2.02 2.96
C LEU A 96 -12.73 2.28 2.81
N ALA A 97 -12.29 3.54 2.82
CA ALA A 97 -10.88 3.89 2.73
C ALA A 97 -10.07 3.34 3.92
N GLY A 98 -10.58 3.48 5.15
CA GLY A 98 -9.92 2.92 6.33
C GLY A 98 -9.87 1.39 6.33
N GLY A 99 -10.97 0.75 5.91
CA GLY A 99 -11.04 -0.71 5.78
C GLY A 99 -10.07 -1.24 4.71
N LEU A 100 -10.05 -0.62 3.54
CA LEU A 100 -9.12 -0.95 2.46
C LEU A 100 -7.67 -0.76 2.89
N ASN A 101 -7.32 0.37 3.51
CA ASN A 101 -5.96 0.64 3.95
C ASN A 101 -5.45 -0.42 4.95
N THR A 102 -6.31 -0.83 5.89
CA THR A 102 -5.99 -1.89 6.85
C THR A 102 -5.84 -3.24 6.17
N ALA A 103 -6.76 -3.59 5.27
CA ALA A 103 -6.72 -4.83 4.51
C ALA A 103 -5.45 -4.93 3.65
N THR A 104 -5.09 -3.84 2.98
CA THR A 104 -3.87 -3.79 2.15
C THR A 104 -2.62 -3.89 3.01
N TRP A 105 -2.57 -3.24 4.16
CA TRP A 105 -1.42 -3.35 5.07
C TRP A 105 -1.22 -4.79 5.56
N CYS A 106 -2.29 -5.49 5.93
CA CYS A 106 -2.24 -6.92 6.26
C CYS A 106 -1.80 -7.78 5.06
N GLY A 107 -2.31 -7.48 3.86
CA GLY A 107 -1.91 -8.14 2.62
C GLY A 107 -0.40 -8.03 2.36
N THR A 108 0.18 -6.85 2.55
CA THR A 108 1.61 -6.60 2.35
C THR A 108 2.46 -7.46 3.28
N MET A 109 2.04 -7.65 4.54
CA MET A 109 2.74 -8.52 5.50
C MET A 109 2.73 -9.99 5.04
N ILE A 110 1.58 -10.49 4.57
CA ILE A 110 1.44 -11.86 4.09
C ILE A 110 2.30 -12.09 2.84
N PHE A 111 2.27 -11.18 1.87
CA PHE A 111 3.08 -11.31 0.65
C PHE A 111 4.58 -11.20 0.93
N THR A 112 4.98 -10.33 1.86
CA THR A 112 6.39 -10.22 2.30
C THR A 112 6.85 -11.52 2.95
N PHE A 113 6.01 -12.14 3.78
CA PHE A 113 6.30 -13.42 4.39
C PHE A 113 6.40 -14.55 3.35
N LEU A 114 5.49 -14.60 2.37
CA LEU A 114 5.57 -15.55 1.25
C LEU A 114 6.85 -15.39 0.42
N LEU A 115 7.28 -14.15 0.19
CA LEU A 115 8.53 -13.86 -0.53
C LEU A 115 9.75 -14.32 0.28
N ALA A 116 9.72 -14.14 1.61
CA ALA A 116 10.76 -14.63 2.52
C ALA A 116 10.84 -16.16 2.51
N LEU A 117 9.70 -16.85 2.56
CA LEU A 117 9.64 -18.32 2.41
C LEU A 117 10.18 -18.78 1.07
N ASN A 118 9.79 -18.12 -0.03
CA ASN A 118 10.31 -18.44 -1.37
C ASN A 118 11.84 -18.26 -1.46
N ARG A 119 12.43 -17.28 -0.77
CA ARG A 119 13.90 -17.15 -0.70
C ARG A 119 14.55 -18.19 0.21
N PHE A 120 13.90 -18.55 1.30
CA PHE A 120 14.38 -19.59 2.22
C PHE A 120 14.41 -20.98 1.56
N ASP A 121 13.37 -21.30 0.79
CA ASP A 121 13.27 -22.52 -0.02
C ASP A 121 14.48 -22.71 -0.94
N VAL A 122 14.83 -21.67 -1.68
CA VAL A 122 15.99 -21.64 -2.60
C VAL A 122 17.32 -21.79 -1.86
N MET A 123 17.46 -21.21 -0.66
CA MET A 123 18.70 -21.28 0.11
C MET A 123 18.93 -22.64 0.77
N VAL A 124 17.86 -23.28 1.28
CA VAL A 124 17.97 -24.54 2.03
C VAL A 124 17.79 -25.76 1.13
N GLY A 125 17.28 -25.59 -0.09
CA GLY A 125 17.07 -26.69 -1.03
C GLY A 125 16.00 -27.70 -0.58
N LEU A 126 15.14 -27.28 0.33
CA LEU A 126 13.95 -28.04 0.73
C LEU A 126 12.99 -27.94 -0.46
N ASN A 127 12.76 -28.99 -1.24
CA ASN A 127 11.87 -28.94 -2.40
C ASN A 127 10.37 -28.85 -1.95
N PHE A 128 9.95 -27.78 -1.28
CA PHE A 128 8.55 -27.62 -0.87
C PHE A 128 7.62 -27.30 -2.05
N ILE A 129 8.17 -26.74 -3.13
CA ILE A 129 7.45 -26.44 -4.37
C ILE A 129 7.72 -27.57 -5.39
N PRO A 130 6.69 -28.23 -5.95
CA PRO A 130 6.89 -29.34 -6.86
C PRO A 130 7.68 -28.94 -8.11
N PRO A 131 8.45 -29.88 -8.71
CA PRO A 131 9.59 -29.59 -9.60
C PRO A 131 9.24 -29.04 -10.99
N ASN A 132 7.98 -28.69 -11.25
CA ASN A 132 7.52 -28.29 -12.60
C ASN A 132 7.98 -26.89 -13.03
N SER A 133 8.93 -26.28 -12.33
CA SER A 133 9.58 -25.02 -12.71
C SER A 133 11.11 -25.09 -12.68
N HIS A 134 11.72 -26.27 -12.81
CA HIS A 134 13.18 -26.37 -12.89
C HIS A 134 13.74 -25.59 -14.09
N GLN A 135 14.66 -24.67 -13.74
CA GLN A 135 15.95 -24.42 -14.38
C GLN A 135 15.97 -23.73 -15.74
N PHE A 136 16.29 -22.43 -15.72
CA PHE A 136 17.21 -21.86 -16.69
C PHE A 136 18.31 -21.07 -15.95
N TYR A 137 19.19 -21.81 -15.26
CA TYR A 137 20.60 -21.44 -15.29
C TYR A 137 21.15 -21.99 -16.61
N ASN A 138 21.26 -21.12 -17.60
CA ASN A 138 22.21 -21.20 -18.70
C ASN A 138 22.66 -19.78 -19.00
#